data_AF-X1LBM6-F1
#
_entry.id   AF-X1LBM6-F1
#
_cell.length_a   1.000
_cell.length_b   1.000
_cell.length_c   1.000
_cell.angle_alpha   90.00
_cell.angle_beta   90.00
_cell.angle_gamma   90.00
#
_symmetry.space_group_name_H-M   'P 1'
#
loop_
_entity.id
_entity.type
_entity.pdbx_description
1 polymer ?
#
loop_
_entity_poly.entity_id
_entity_poly.type
_entity_poly.pdbx_seq_one_letter_code
_entity_poly.pdbx_strand_id
1 'polypeptide(L)'
;ILLPEARAKDFEPVELVYDWETATNEARRCLRCGMGAEILFQDKCATCLTCLKVCPYHAPYLDASGTIQIPAEQCQACGICVAECPAKVIVLRKPYDRRSISEELEHILKSAAESKSKSLIVGFCCQYGLFGIGTLANLWRGAKAGVWIVPVLCVAKVEADHILRAFEMGAEGVFIAGCGEQCSRENTAFWVRQRVEKVGKVLAQIGLETERVQTFFPSTTNEDFARELDKFAEQIGGLYLASAIMQEVKS
;
A
#
# COMPACT_ATOMS: atom_id res chain seq x y z
N ILE A 1 10.57 8.58 26.07
CA ILE A 1 10.17 9.91 26.58
C ILE A 1 10.45 9.96 28.08
N LEU A 2 11.16 10.97 28.58
CA LEU A 2 11.46 11.11 30.02
C LEU A 2 10.18 11.29 30.86
N LEU A 3 10.22 10.90 32.14
CA LEU A 3 9.13 11.14 33.10
C LEU A 3 8.92 12.65 33.33
N PRO A 4 7.68 13.11 33.62
CA PRO A 4 7.38 14.52 33.81
C PRO A 4 8.30 15.24 34.81
N GLU A 5 8.67 14.59 35.94
CA GLU A 5 9.56 15.22 36.93
C GLU A 5 11.00 15.41 36.43
N ALA A 6 11.43 14.63 35.43
CA ALA A 6 12.75 14.78 34.82
C ALA A 6 12.78 15.91 33.78
N ARG A 7 11.65 16.25 33.15
CA ARG A 7 11.55 17.33 32.14
C ARG A 7 11.61 18.74 32.72
N ALA A 8 11.48 18.87 34.04
CA ALA A 8 11.46 20.15 34.74
C ALA A 8 12.83 20.57 35.31
N LYS A 9 13.87 19.74 35.12
CA LYS A 9 15.18 19.94 35.76
C LYS A 9 16.15 20.80 34.96
N ASP A 10 16.03 20.80 33.64
CA ASP A 10 16.86 21.56 32.73
C ASP A 10 16.04 22.03 31.52
N PHE A 11 16.64 22.88 30.70
CA PHE A 11 16.09 23.32 29.41
C PHE A 11 16.66 22.50 28.24
N GLU A 12 17.24 21.33 28.53
CA GLU A 12 17.71 20.44 27.48
C GLU A 12 16.49 19.95 26.67
N PRO A 13 16.53 20.01 25.33
CA PRO A 13 15.46 19.51 24.50
C PRO A 13 15.18 18.02 24.81
N VAL A 14 14.05 17.76 25.47
CA VAL A 14 13.65 16.40 25.87
C VAL A 14 13.16 15.58 24.66
N GLU A 15 12.56 16.27 23.69
CA GLU A 15 12.26 15.73 22.37
C GLU A 15 13.19 16.40 21.36
N LEU A 16 14.02 15.58 20.72
CA LEU A 16 14.78 16.04 19.57
C LEU A 16 13.79 16.44 18.47
N VAL A 17 13.98 17.64 17.92
CA VAL A 17 13.27 18.07 16.71
C VAL A 17 13.46 16.96 15.68
N TYR A 18 12.36 16.55 15.02
CA TYR A 18 12.45 15.62 13.91
C TYR A 18 13.53 16.07 12.94
N ASP A 19 14.33 15.12 12.42
CA ASP A 19 15.18 15.42 11.27
C ASP A 19 14.30 15.93 10.12
N TRP A 20 14.88 16.65 9.16
CA TRP A 20 14.10 17.33 8.13
C TRP A 20 13.16 16.39 7.36
N GLU A 21 13.56 15.13 7.16
CA GLU A 21 12.77 14.13 6.46
C GLU A 21 11.57 13.69 7.32
N THR A 22 11.82 13.32 8.57
CA THR A 22 10.76 12.97 9.53
C THR A 22 9.81 14.14 9.77
N ALA A 23 10.33 15.37 9.87
CA ALA A 23 9.55 16.59 10.03
C ALA A 23 8.64 16.83 8.81
N THR A 24 9.17 16.64 7.61
CA THR A 24 8.40 16.78 6.36
C THR A 24 7.33 15.70 6.23
N ASN A 25 7.65 14.45 6.62
CA ASN A 25 6.69 13.35 6.64
C ASN A 25 5.55 13.61 7.62
N GLU A 26 5.86 14.11 8.83
CA GLU A 26 4.84 14.45 9.82
C GLU A 26 4.04 15.69 9.42
N ALA A 27 4.67 16.72 8.83
CA ALA A 27 3.94 17.88 8.32
C ALA A 27 2.94 17.49 7.20
N ARG A 28 3.28 16.51 6.36
CA ARG A 28 2.37 15.98 5.33
C ARG A 28 1.21 15.17 5.88
N ARG A 29 1.30 14.69 7.12
CA ARG A 29 0.15 14.15 7.86
C ARG A 29 -0.89 15.26 8.08
N CYS A 30 -0.45 16.46 8.48
CA CYS A 30 -1.32 17.62 8.66
C CYS A 30 -1.99 18.07 7.35
N LEU A 31 -1.28 18.02 6.22
CA LEU A 31 -1.84 18.31 4.89
C LEU A 31 -2.88 17.28 4.40
N ARG A 32 -3.03 16.16 5.12
CA ARG A 32 -4.06 15.14 4.87
C ARG A 32 -5.01 15.02 6.08
N CYS A 33 -5.03 16.00 6.98
CA CYS A 33 -5.99 16.05 8.08
C CYS A 33 -7.44 16.04 7.53
N GLY A 34 -8.31 15.22 8.13
CA GLY A 34 -9.66 14.95 7.64
C GLY A 34 -9.76 13.74 6.70
N MET A 35 -8.63 13.22 6.20
CA MET A 35 -8.57 11.90 5.60
C MET A 35 -8.59 10.86 6.73
N GLY A 36 -9.67 10.10 6.82
CA GLY A 36 -9.85 9.12 7.90
C GLY A 36 -10.66 7.93 7.40
N ALA A 37 -10.59 6.84 8.16
CA ALA A 37 -11.49 5.73 7.96
C ALA A 37 -12.89 6.10 8.47
N GLU A 38 -13.92 5.75 7.70
CA GLU A 38 -15.32 6.03 7.99
C GLU A 38 -16.18 4.82 7.65
N ILE A 39 -17.23 4.59 8.43
CA ILE A 39 -18.24 3.56 8.17
C ILE A 39 -19.39 4.20 7.39
N LEU A 40 -19.59 3.80 6.13
CA LEU A 40 -20.62 4.41 5.28
C LEU A 40 -22.05 4.01 5.67
N PHE A 41 -22.22 2.75 6.09
CA PHE A 41 -23.53 2.15 6.38
C PHE A 41 -23.45 1.46 7.74
N GLN A 42 -23.83 2.18 8.80
CA GLN A 42 -23.74 1.66 10.18
C GLN A 42 -24.63 0.43 10.38
N ASP A 43 -25.78 0.36 9.69
CA ASP A 43 -26.70 -0.78 9.67
C ASP A 43 -26.08 -2.06 9.08
N LYS A 44 -25.05 -1.94 8.24
CA LYS A 44 -24.31 -3.07 7.67
C LYS A 44 -23.07 -3.47 8.49
N CYS A 45 -22.75 -2.69 9.53
CA CYS A 45 -21.63 -2.99 10.42
C CYS A 45 -22.04 -4.11 11.39
N ALA A 46 -21.33 -5.24 11.34
CA ALA A 46 -21.59 -6.38 12.23
C ALA A 46 -21.07 -6.19 13.67
N THR A 47 -20.49 -5.02 14.01
CA THR A 47 -19.85 -4.73 15.31
C THR A 47 -18.91 -5.85 15.78
N CYS A 48 -18.18 -6.47 14.84
CA CYS A 48 -17.32 -7.62 15.12
C CYS A 48 -15.99 -7.27 15.83
N LEU A 49 -15.73 -5.97 16.03
CA LEU A 49 -14.55 -5.41 16.68
C LEU A 49 -13.22 -5.67 15.95
N THR A 50 -13.22 -6.19 14.72
CA THR A 50 -11.98 -6.39 13.94
C THR A 50 -11.22 -5.07 13.79
N CYS A 51 -11.90 -3.97 13.47
CA CYS A 51 -11.26 -2.66 13.31
C CYS A 51 -10.58 -2.17 14.60
N LEU A 52 -11.13 -2.46 15.78
CA LEU A 52 -10.50 -2.14 17.07
C LEU A 52 -9.22 -2.96 17.25
N LYS A 53 -9.28 -4.26 16.96
CA LYS A 53 -8.15 -5.19 17.15
C LYS A 53 -6.97 -4.90 16.22
N VAL A 54 -7.24 -4.54 14.97
CA VAL A 54 -6.19 -4.38 13.95
C VAL A 54 -5.64 -2.96 13.86
N CYS A 55 -6.29 -1.96 14.49
CA CYS A 55 -5.81 -0.58 14.45
C CYS A 55 -4.64 -0.40 15.41
N PRO A 56 -3.41 -0.15 14.94
CA PRO A 56 -2.26 0.03 15.83
C PRO A 56 -2.34 1.34 16.62
N TYR A 57 -3.24 2.25 16.25
CA TYR A 57 -3.42 3.56 16.89
C TYR A 57 -4.58 3.59 17.86
N HIS A 58 -5.32 2.49 17.99
CA HIS A 58 -6.51 2.42 18.84
C HIS A 58 -7.55 3.52 18.56
N ALA A 59 -7.64 3.98 17.31
CA ALA A 59 -8.55 5.06 16.93
C ALA A 59 -10.04 4.63 16.95
N PRO A 60 -10.43 3.43 16.47
CA PRO A 60 -11.81 2.97 16.60
C PRO A 60 -12.18 2.69 18.05
N TYR A 61 -13.41 3.02 18.45
CA TYR A 61 -13.98 2.65 19.74
C TYR A 61 -15.46 2.25 19.61
N LEU A 62 -15.96 1.53 20.61
CA LEU A 62 -17.37 1.18 20.74
C LEU A 62 -18.06 2.22 21.62
N ASP A 63 -19.09 2.87 21.11
CA ASP A 63 -19.86 3.84 21.89
C ASP A 63 -20.91 3.16 22.79
N ALA A 64 -21.59 3.96 23.62
CA ALA A 64 -22.62 3.47 24.53
C ALA A 64 -23.85 2.87 23.83
N SER A 65 -24.05 3.17 22.54
CA SER A 65 -25.14 2.60 21.73
C SER A 65 -24.79 1.23 21.13
N GLY A 66 -23.56 0.76 21.32
CA GLY A 66 -23.07 -0.45 20.68
C GLY A 66 -22.65 -0.25 19.22
N THR A 67 -22.42 1.00 18.81
CA THR A 67 -22.00 1.35 17.45
C THR A 67 -20.51 1.65 17.43
N ILE A 68 -19.83 1.28 16.34
CA ILE A 68 -18.41 1.58 16.16
C ILE A 68 -18.26 3.02 15.66
N GLN A 69 -17.42 3.77 16.33
CA GLN A 69 -17.00 5.12 15.94
C GLN A 69 -15.53 5.11 15.55
N ILE A 70 -15.17 5.88 14.51
CA ILE A 70 -13.78 6.08 14.08
C ILE A 70 -13.54 7.58 13.93
N PRO A 71 -12.99 8.25 14.97
CA PRO A 71 -12.74 9.68 14.90
C PRO A 71 -11.63 10.00 13.90
N ALA A 72 -11.93 10.90 12.96
CA ALA A 72 -11.03 11.22 11.86
C ALA A 72 -9.74 11.91 12.34
N GLU A 73 -9.81 12.65 13.44
CA GLU A 73 -8.68 13.37 14.05
C GLU A 73 -7.66 12.43 14.72
N GLN A 74 -8.07 11.21 15.07
CA GLN A 74 -7.19 10.18 15.63
C GLN A 74 -6.71 9.20 14.54
N CYS A 75 -7.43 9.14 13.42
CA CYS A 75 -7.15 8.21 12.34
C CYS A 75 -5.90 8.59 11.55
N GLN A 76 -5.01 7.62 11.34
CA GLN A 76 -3.80 7.80 10.52
C GLN A 76 -4.00 7.49 9.03
N ALA A 77 -5.23 7.18 8.61
CA ALA A 77 -5.57 6.80 7.24
C ALA A 77 -4.64 5.76 6.59
N CYS A 78 -4.13 4.81 7.39
CA CYS A 78 -3.32 3.69 6.88
C CYS A 78 -4.15 2.66 6.09
N GLY A 79 -5.45 2.55 6.40
CA GLY A 79 -6.36 1.67 5.69
C GLY A 79 -6.34 0.19 6.11
N ILE A 80 -5.63 -0.18 7.19
CA ILE A 80 -5.61 -1.56 7.71
C ILE A 80 -7.03 -2.03 8.04
N CYS A 81 -7.78 -1.26 8.84
CA CYS A 81 -9.17 -1.61 9.20
C CYS A 81 -10.10 -1.75 7.99
N VAL A 82 -9.79 -1.04 6.91
CA VAL A 82 -10.56 -1.04 5.67
C VAL A 82 -10.30 -2.33 4.88
N ALA A 83 -9.05 -2.81 4.88
CA ALA A 83 -8.69 -4.08 4.26
C ALA A 83 -9.24 -5.29 5.05
N GLU A 84 -9.19 -5.20 6.38
CA GLU A 84 -9.58 -6.29 7.30
C GLU A 84 -11.08 -6.29 7.65
N CYS A 85 -11.87 -5.32 7.19
CA CYS A 85 -13.30 -5.28 7.47
C CYS A 85 -14.02 -6.41 6.70
N PRO A 86 -14.59 -7.43 7.37
CA PRO A 86 -15.27 -8.53 6.67
C PRO A 86 -16.56 -8.07 5.98
N ALA A 87 -17.23 -7.05 6.53
CA ALA A 87 -18.43 -6.46 5.94
C ALA A 87 -18.14 -5.45 4.81
N LYS A 88 -16.87 -5.08 4.59
CA LYS A 88 -16.43 -4.09 3.58
C LYS A 88 -17.17 -2.74 3.66
N VAL A 89 -17.60 -2.33 4.87
CA VAL A 89 -18.35 -1.08 5.11
C VAL A 89 -17.47 0.11 5.47
N ILE A 90 -16.21 -0.14 5.83
CA ILE A 90 -15.24 0.90 6.15
C ILE A 90 -14.61 1.38 4.84
N VAL A 91 -14.48 2.70 4.67
CA VAL A 91 -13.76 3.34 3.56
C VAL A 91 -12.76 4.35 4.10
N LEU A 92 -11.75 4.71 3.31
CA LEU A 92 -10.98 5.92 3.57
C LEU A 92 -11.67 7.09 2.85
N ARG A 93 -11.95 8.17 3.57
CA ARG A 93 -12.33 9.44 2.95
C ARG A 93 -11.26 9.80 1.91
N LYS A 94 -11.69 10.13 0.70
CA LYS A 94 -10.80 10.56 -0.39
C LYS A 94 -11.07 12.02 -0.70
N PRO A 95 -10.06 12.76 -1.21
CA PRO A 95 -10.35 14.00 -1.91
C PRO A 95 -11.10 13.66 -3.21
N TYR A 96 -11.97 14.56 -3.66
CA TYR A 96 -12.87 14.36 -4.80
C TYR A 96 -12.17 13.97 -6.12
N ASP A 97 -10.87 14.26 -6.25
CA ASP A 97 -10.06 14.03 -7.44
C ASP A 97 -9.33 12.68 -7.46
N ARG A 98 -9.46 11.84 -6.41
CA ARG A 98 -8.74 10.55 -6.33
C ARG A 98 -9.65 9.35 -6.54
N ARG A 99 -9.26 8.51 -7.51
CA ARG A 99 -9.91 7.24 -7.82
C ARG A 99 -9.69 6.19 -6.72
N SER A 100 -10.58 5.20 -6.67
CA SER A 100 -10.37 3.96 -5.91
C SER A 100 -9.27 3.11 -6.54
N ILE A 101 -8.76 2.13 -5.78
CA ILE A 101 -7.80 1.16 -6.32
C ILE A 101 -8.42 0.42 -7.52
N SER A 102 -9.69 0.01 -7.41
CA SER A 102 -10.41 -0.66 -8.50
C SER A 102 -10.57 0.22 -9.74
N GLU A 103 -10.92 1.50 -9.54
CA GLU A 103 -11.04 2.47 -10.64
C GLU A 103 -9.69 2.76 -11.31
N GLU A 104 -8.59 2.82 -10.55
CA GLU A 104 -7.25 2.94 -11.13
C GLU A 104 -6.85 1.70 -11.93
N LEU A 105 -7.17 0.50 -11.43
CA LEU A 105 -6.96 -0.75 -12.15
C LEU A 105 -7.76 -0.77 -13.46
N GLU A 106 -9.05 -0.41 -13.44
CA GLU A 106 -9.87 -0.32 -14.65
C GLU A 106 -9.33 0.69 -15.66
N HIS A 107 -8.82 1.82 -15.19
CA HIS A 107 -8.16 2.80 -16.04
C HIS A 107 -6.89 2.22 -16.67
N ILE A 108 -6.04 1.55 -15.89
CA ILE A 108 -4.83 0.88 -16.38
C ILE A 108 -5.19 -0.17 -17.43
N LEU A 109 -6.23 -0.98 -17.24
CA LEU A 109 -6.66 -1.98 -18.23
C LEU A 109 -6.99 -1.33 -19.58
N LYS A 110 -7.77 -0.23 -19.56
CA LYS A 110 -8.13 0.51 -20.78
C LYS A 110 -6.89 1.10 -21.45
N SER A 111 -6.03 1.77 -20.69
CA SER A 111 -4.81 2.39 -21.22
C SER A 111 -3.78 1.36 -21.72
N ALA A 112 -3.68 0.21 -21.06
CA ALA A 112 -2.78 -0.86 -21.48
C ALA A 112 -3.23 -1.51 -22.79
N ALA A 113 -4.54 -1.68 -22.99
CA ALA A 113 -5.10 -2.19 -24.25
C ALA A 113 -4.84 -1.27 -25.45
N GLU A 114 -4.77 0.04 -25.22
CA GLU A 114 -4.40 1.03 -26.25
C GLU A 114 -2.89 1.15 -26.45
N SER A 115 -2.10 0.67 -25.48
CA SER A 115 -0.65 0.72 -25.54
C SER A 115 -0.09 -0.35 -26.48
N LYS A 116 1.01 -0.04 -27.18
CA LYS A 116 1.76 -1.03 -27.98
C LYS A 116 2.66 -1.94 -27.12
N SER A 117 2.67 -1.73 -25.81
CA SER A 117 3.49 -2.52 -24.90
C SER A 117 2.87 -3.90 -24.72
N LYS A 118 3.64 -4.95 -24.99
CA LYS A 118 3.20 -6.32 -24.72
C LYS A 118 3.25 -6.69 -23.25
N SER A 119 4.03 -5.97 -22.45
CA SER A 119 4.20 -6.26 -21.04
C SER A 119 3.33 -5.38 -20.15
N LEU A 120 2.75 -5.99 -19.12
CA LEU A 120 1.88 -5.35 -18.13
C LEU A 120 2.38 -5.71 -16.72
N ILE A 121 3.02 -4.75 -16.06
CA ILE A 121 3.43 -4.84 -14.67
C ILE A 121 2.66 -3.80 -13.87
N VAL A 122 2.03 -4.19 -12.77
CA VAL A 122 1.24 -3.27 -11.93
C VAL A 122 1.91 -3.08 -10.57
N GLY A 123 2.15 -1.83 -10.19
CA GLY A 123 2.77 -1.45 -8.92
C GLY A 123 1.84 -0.68 -8.00
N PHE A 124 1.56 -1.19 -6.80
CA PHE A 124 0.87 -0.43 -5.76
C PHE A 124 1.88 0.34 -4.91
N CYS A 125 1.87 1.68 -5.03
CA CYS A 125 2.89 2.51 -4.39
C CYS A 125 2.30 3.40 -3.31
N CYS A 126 2.92 3.36 -2.13
CA CYS A 126 2.60 4.25 -1.01
C CYS A 126 2.79 5.71 -1.42
N GLN A 127 1.90 6.59 -1.00
CA GLN A 127 2.04 8.04 -1.18
C GLN A 127 2.50 8.75 0.10
N TYR A 128 2.54 8.03 1.22
CA TYR A 128 3.18 8.50 2.46
C TYR A 128 4.70 8.23 2.43
N GLY A 129 5.42 8.84 3.38
CA GLY A 129 6.84 8.61 3.63
C GLY A 129 7.74 8.98 2.44
N LEU A 130 8.82 8.21 2.27
CA LEU A 130 9.81 8.32 1.18
C LEU A 130 9.19 8.52 -0.21
N PHE A 131 8.13 7.77 -0.52
CA PHE A 131 7.47 7.85 -1.82
C PHE A 131 6.71 9.16 -2.04
N GLY A 132 6.26 9.81 -0.97
CA GLY A 132 5.69 11.15 -1.07
C GLY A 132 6.73 12.23 -1.38
N ILE A 133 8.02 12.03 -1.03
CA ILE A 133 9.09 13.07 -1.09
C ILE A 133 9.67 13.23 -2.51
N GLY A 134 9.29 12.37 -3.46
CA GLY A 134 9.74 12.48 -4.84
C GLY A 134 10.22 11.14 -5.41
N THR A 135 10.44 10.12 -4.56
CA THR A 135 10.78 8.77 -5.01
C THR A 135 9.68 8.20 -5.91
N LEU A 136 8.40 8.43 -5.61
CA LEU A 136 7.31 8.04 -6.52
C LEU A 136 7.37 8.81 -7.84
N ALA A 137 7.68 10.11 -7.82
CA ALA A 137 7.79 10.90 -9.05
C ALA A 137 8.99 10.45 -9.91
N ASN A 138 10.10 10.10 -9.28
CA ASN A 138 11.27 9.52 -9.93
C ASN A 138 10.95 8.15 -10.51
N LEU A 139 10.21 7.31 -9.77
CA LEU A 139 9.70 6.03 -10.25
C LEU A 139 8.80 6.23 -11.47
N TRP A 140 7.84 7.14 -11.42
CA TRP A 140 6.97 7.45 -12.56
C TRP A 140 7.75 7.92 -13.78
N ARG A 141 8.82 8.71 -13.60
CA ARG A 141 9.68 9.18 -14.69
C ARG A 141 10.62 8.10 -15.24
N GLY A 142 11.10 7.20 -14.38
CA GLY A 142 12.03 6.12 -14.72
C GLY A 142 11.36 4.81 -15.12
N ALA A 143 10.06 4.67 -14.87
CA ALA A 143 9.30 3.48 -15.21
C ALA A 143 9.35 3.22 -16.72
N LYS A 144 9.86 2.05 -17.09
CA LYS A 144 9.89 1.58 -18.48
C LYS A 144 8.48 1.35 -19.02
N ALA A 145 8.37 1.33 -20.35
CA ALA A 145 7.12 0.96 -21.02
C ALA A 145 6.58 -0.37 -20.46
N GLY A 146 5.29 -0.39 -20.11
CA GLY A 146 4.62 -1.57 -19.54
C GLY A 146 4.54 -1.60 -18.02
N VAL A 147 5.21 -0.70 -17.29
CA VAL A 147 5.04 -0.56 -15.84
C VAL A 147 3.98 0.50 -15.51
N TRP A 148 2.94 0.11 -14.77
CA TRP A 148 1.83 0.96 -14.40
C TRP A 148 1.72 1.09 -12.89
N ILE A 149 1.56 2.32 -12.40
CA ILE A 149 1.60 2.60 -10.96
C ILE A 149 0.21 3.00 -10.46
N VAL A 150 -0.29 2.27 -9.48
CA VAL A 150 -1.49 2.58 -8.71
C VAL A 150 -1.07 3.27 -7.41
N PRO A 151 -1.24 4.59 -7.29
CA PRO A 151 -0.91 5.28 -6.06
C PRO A 151 -1.95 4.97 -4.97
N VAL A 152 -1.47 4.61 -3.78
CA VAL A 152 -2.31 4.41 -2.59
C VAL A 152 -1.82 5.27 -1.45
N LEU A 153 -2.70 5.71 -0.55
CA LEU A 153 -2.28 6.46 0.64
C LEU A 153 -1.18 5.69 1.38
N CYS A 154 -1.51 4.47 1.80
CA CYS A 154 -0.60 3.51 2.38
C CYS A 154 -0.82 2.15 1.72
N VAL A 155 0.27 1.42 1.50
CA VAL A 155 0.22 0.04 0.99
C VAL A 155 -0.48 -0.92 1.96
N ALA A 156 -0.63 -0.56 3.23
CA ALA A 156 -1.43 -1.31 4.19
C ALA A 156 -2.93 -1.40 3.83
N LYS A 157 -3.43 -0.58 2.90
CA LYS A 157 -4.79 -0.68 2.34
C LYS A 157 -4.89 -1.69 1.18
N VAL A 158 -3.79 -2.07 0.55
CA VAL A 158 -3.80 -3.02 -0.56
C VAL A 158 -4.23 -4.39 -0.02
N GLU A 159 -5.22 -4.99 -0.68
CA GLU A 159 -5.86 -6.24 -0.30
C GLU A 159 -5.41 -7.32 -1.27
N ALA A 160 -5.49 -8.59 -0.85
CA ALA A 160 -5.18 -9.71 -1.74
C ALA A 160 -6.01 -9.64 -3.04
N ASP A 161 -7.28 -9.24 -2.94
CA ASP A 161 -8.19 -9.11 -4.08
C ASP A 161 -7.71 -8.06 -5.09
N HIS A 162 -7.10 -6.95 -4.64
CA HIS A 162 -6.52 -5.96 -5.56
C HIS A 162 -5.30 -6.54 -6.32
N ILE A 163 -4.48 -7.34 -5.63
CA ILE A 163 -3.30 -7.97 -6.23
C ILE A 163 -3.74 -9.04 -7.24
N LEU A 164 -4.69 -9.90 -6.86
CA LEU A 164 -5.26 -10.92 -7.74
C LEU A 164 -5.99 -10.32 -8.93
N ARG A 165 -6.72 -9.21 -8.74
CA ARG A 165 -7.40 -8.51 -9.82
C ARG A 165 -6.41 -8.00 -10.88
N ALA A 166 -5.23 -7.52 -10.48
CA ALA A 166 -4.20 -7.13 -11.43
C ALA A 166 -3.75 -8.32 -12.30
N PHE A 167 -3.56 -9.51 -11.71
CA PHE A 167 -3.26 -10.73 -12.48
C PHE A 167 -4.43 -11.16 -13.39
N GLU A 168 -5.67 -11.06 -12.93
CA GLU A 168 -6.88 -11.34 -13.72
C GLU A 168 -6.97 -10.44 -14.98
N MET A 169 -6.48 -9.20 -14.87
CA MET A 169 -6.39 -8.24 -15.97
C MET A 169 -5.24 -8.51 -16.95
N GLY A 170 -4.46 -9.57 -16.73
CA GLY A 170 -3.33 -9.94 -17.57
C GLY A 170 -1.98 -9.36 -17.14
N ALA A 171 -1.85 -8.86 -15.92
CA ALA A 171 -0.54 -8.44 -15.42
C ALA A 171 0.41 -9.65 -15.30
N GLU A 172 1.61 -9.53 -15.86
CA GLU A 172 2.64 -10.58 -15.81
C GLU A 172 3.37 -10.58 -14.47
N GLY A 173 3.40 -9.41 -13.80
CA GLY A 173 3.99 -9.19 -12.50
C GLY A 173 3.30 -8.07 -11.75
N VAL A 174 3.27 -8.19 -10.43
CA VAL A 174 2.69 -7.20 -9.52
C VAL A 174 3.69 -6.88 -8.42
N PHE A 175 3.84 -5.60 -8.09
CA PHE A 175 4.68 -5.22 -6.95
C PHE A 175 3.99 -4.27 -5.99
N ILE A 176 4.44 -4.30 -4.74
CA ILE A 176 3.98 -3.40 -3.68
C ILE A 176 5.17 -2.63 -3.17
N ALA A 177 5.15 -1.30 -3.29
CA ALA A 177 6.26 -0.44 -2.89
C ALA A 177 5.87 0.51 -1.75
N GLY A 178 6.63 0.48 -0.65
CA GLY A 178 6.37 1.30 0.53
C GLY A 178 7.59 1.46 1.43
N CYS A 179 7.42 2.09 2.60
CA CYS A 179 8.55 2.39 3.51
C CYS A 179 9.08 1.19 4.32
N GLY A 180 8.48 0.01 4.17
CA GLY A 180 8.87 -1.19 4.92
C GLY A 180 8.91 -0.98 6.43
N GLU A 181 9.97 -1.44 7.06
CA GLU A 181 10.18 -1.35 8.52
C GLU A 181 10.44 0.09 9.00
N GLN A 182 10.80 1.01 8.10
CA GLN A 182 10.98 2.44 8.42
C GLN A 182 9.66 3.22 8.41
N CYS A 183 8.53 2.54 8.20
CA CYS A 183 7.25 3.21 8.11
C CYS A 183 6.85 3.78 9.48
N SER A 184 6.56 5.08 9.54
CA SER A 184 5.88 5.71 10.69
C SER A 184 4.48 5.14 10.95
N ARG A 185 4.03 4.20 10.10
CA ARG A 185 2.79 3.45 10.27
C ARG A 185 3.06 2.04 10.74
N GLU A 186 2.89 1.85 12.04
CA GLU A 186 3.07 0.59 12.73
C GLU A 186 2.30 -0.55 12.04
N ASN A 187 2.91 -1.74 12.03
CA ASN A 187 2.39 -2.98 11.44
C ASN A 187 2.17 -2.98 9.91
N THR A 188 2.51 -1.89 9.19
CA THR A 188 2.35 -1.85 7.72
C THR A 188 3.12 -2.95 7.01
N ALA A 189 4.41 -3.12 7.31
CA ALA A 189 5.26 -4.12 6.67
C ALA A 189 4.77 -5.55 6.93
N PHE A 190 4.30 -5.82 8.16
CA PHE A 190 3.71 -7.10 8.54
C PHE A 190 2.49 -7.45 7.66
N TRP A 191 1.51 -6.54 7.58
CA TRP A 191 0.29 -6.76 6.80
C TRP A 191 0.56 -6.97 5.31
N VAL A 192 1.47 -6.17 4.74
CA VAL A 192 1.84 -6.29 3.32
C VAL A 192 2.51 -7.64 3.05
N ARG A 193 3.47 -8.06 3.90
CA ARG A 193 4.15 -9.36 3.75
C ARG A 193 3.16 -10.52 3.81
N GLN A 194 2.24 -10.52 4.78
CA GLN A 194 1.22 -11.56 4.89
C GLN A 194 0.32 -11.67 3.66
N ARG A 195 -0.06 -10.53 3.06
CA ARG A 195 -0.90 -10.53 1.85
C ARG A 195 -0.15 -11.00 0.62
N VAL A 196 1.11 -10.58 0.44
CA VAL A 196 1.95 -11.03 -0.66
C VAL A 196 2.23 -12.53 -0.55
N GLU A 197 2.56 -13.03 0.64
CA GLU A 197 2.73 -14.46 0.87
C GLU A 197 1.45 -15.25 0.57
N LYS A 198 0.29 -14.75 1.00
CA LYS A 198 -1.01 -15.36 0.72
C LYS A 198 -1.27 -15.42 -0.79
N VAL A 199 -1.03 -14.33 -1.51
CA VAL A 199 -1.21 -14.30 -2.98
C VAL A 199 -0.21 -15.22 -3.65
N GLY A 200 1.06 -15.22 -3.24
CA GLY A 200 2.07 -16.13 -3.78
C GLY A 200 1.66 -17.61 -3.65
N LYS A 201 1.08 -18.01 -2.51
CA LYS A 201 0.51 -19.37 -2.34
C LYS A 201 -0.62 -19.65 -3.32
N VAL A 202 -1.50 -18.68 -3.58
CA VAL A 202 -2.58 -18.82 -4.58
C VAL A 202 -2.00 -18.95 -5.98
N LEU A 203 -0.99 -18.14 -6.34
CA LEU A 203 -0.31 -18.23 -7.64
C LEU A 203 0.32 -19.60 -7.86
N ALA A 204 1.03 -20.13 -6.85
CA ALA A 204 1.64 -21.46 -6.93
C ALA A 204 0.59 -22.56 -7.13
N GLN A 205 -0.57 -22.46 -6.49
CA GLN A 205 -1.67 -23.43 -6.64
C GLN A 205 -2.25 -23.45 -8.06
N ILE A 206 -2.23 -22.32 -8.78
CA ILE A 206 -2.69 -22.23 -10.17
C ILE A 206 -1.55 -22.41 -11.19
N GLY A 207 -0.36 -22.81 -10.73
CA GLY A 207 0.80 -23.08 -11.59
C GLY A 207 1.55 -21.84 -12.05
N LEU A 208 1.37 -20.69 -11.39
CA LEU A 208 2.15 -19.47 -11.62
C LEU A 208 3.29 -19.34 -10.61
N GLU A 209 4.39 -18.75 -11.06
CA GLU A 209 5.57 -18.52 -10.23
C GLU A 209 5.29 -17.47 -9.14
N THR A 210 5.72 -17.76 -7.91
CA THR A 210 5.52 -16.89 -6.75
C THR A 210 6.23 -15.54 -6.89
N GLU A 211 7.31 -15.55 -7.64
CA GLU A 211 8.19 -14.43 -7.98
C GLU A 211 7.49 -13.35 -8.79
N ARG A 212 6.30 -13.65 -9.34
CA ARG A 212 5.44 -12.67 -10.03
C ARG A 212 4.85 -11.63 -9.09
N VAL A 213 4.88 -11.84 -7.77
CA VAL A 213 4.47 -10.85 -6.78
C VAL A 213 5.62 -10.52 -5.82
N GLN A 214 6.02 -9.25 -5.74
CA GLN A 214 7.14 -8.82 -4.88
C GLN A 214 6.87 -7.55 -4.08
N THR A 215 7.57 -7.40 -2.95
CA THR A 215 7.55 -6.18 -2.14
C THR A 215 8.86 -5.43 -2.27
N PHE A 216 8.79 -4.11 -2.41
CA PHE A 216 9.95 -3.23 -2.42
C PHE A 216 9.88 -2.22 -1.29
N PHE A 217 10.94 -2.19 -0.48
CA PHE A 217 11.08 -1.32 0.67
C PHE A 217 12.38 -0.51 0.55
N PRO A 218 12.42 0.49 -0.35
CA PRO A 218 13.62 1.32 -0.50
C PRO A 218 13.92 2.05 0.81
N SER A 219 15.19 2.03 1.22
CA SER A 219 15.70 2.85 2.31
C SER A 219 16.24 4.18 1.79
N THR A 220 16.40 5.16 2.68
CA THR A 220 17.06 6.46 2.42
C THR A 220 18.51 6.32 1.95
N THR A 221 19.15 5.18 2.22
CA THR A 221 20.58 4.94 2.04
C THR A 221 20.94 4.13 0.80
N ASN A 222 19.97 3.50 0.13
CA ASN A 222 20.27 2.53 -0.91
C ASN A 222 20.05 3.09 -2.32
N GLU A 223 21.09 2.92 -3.13
CA GLU A 223 21.12 3.31 -4.52
C GLU A 223 20.08 2.50 -5.34
N ASP A 224 19.11 3.26 -5.84
CA ASP A 224 18.44 3.05 -7.13
C ASP A 224 17.34 1.96 -7.18
N PHE A 225 16.22 2.21 -6.51
CA PHE A 225 14.96 1.46 -6.67
C PHE A 225 14.56 1.23 -8.15
N ALA A 226 14.93 2.13 -9.06
CA ALA A 226 14.71 1.92 -10.50
C ALA A 226 15.46 0.68 -11.03
N ARG A 227 16.66 0.40 -10.51
CA ARG A 227 17.46 -0.78 -10.85
C ARG A 227 16.83 -2.07 -10.32
N GLU A 228 16.26 -2.02 -9.12
CA GLU A 228 15.52 -3.17 -8.56
C GLU A 228 14.26 -3.45 -9.38
N LEU A 229 13.52 -2.40 -9.75
CA LEU A 229 12.37 -2.52 -10.62
C LEU A 229 12.75 -3.04 -12.01
N ASP A 230 13.90 -2.61 -12.54
CA ASP A 230 14.43 -3.10 -13.81
C ASP A 230 14.75 -4.59 -13.77
N LYS A 231 15.45 -5.04 -12.72
CA LYS A 231 15.71 -6.47 -12.49
C LYS A 231 14.42 -7.27 -12.36
N PHE A 232 13.42 -6.72 -11.68
CA PHE A 232 12.10 -7.33 -11.57
C PHE A 232 11.44 -7.44 -12.94
N ALA A 233 11.39 -6.37 -13.73
CA ALA A 233 10.80 -6.38 -15.06
C ALA A 233 11.49 -7.39 -15.99
N GLU A 234 12.82 -7.48 -15.94
CA GLU A 234 13.61 -8.48 -16.68
C GLU A 234 13.27 -9.92 -16.25
N GLN A 235 13.18 -10.15 -14.94
CA GLN A 235 12.79 -11.45 -14.37
C GLN A 235 11.39 -11.86 -14.84
N ILE A 236 10.41 -10.96 -14.78
CA ILE A 236 9.04 -11.22 -15.22
C ILE A 236 8.97 -11.49 -16.73
N GLY A 237 9.71 -10.72 -17.54
CA GLY A 237 9.83 -10.96 -18.98
C GLY A 237 10.39 -12.36 -19.29
N GLY A 238 11.40 -12.81 -18.54
CA GLY A 238 11.95 -14.17 -18.66
C GLY A 238 10.93 -15.27 -18.33
N LEU A 239 10.15 -15.10 -17.25
CA LEU A 239 9.10 -16.05 -16.86
C LEU A 239 7.97 -16.13 -17.89
N TYR A 240 7.59 -15.00 -18.49
CA TYR A 240 6.59 -14.98 -19.56
C TYR A 240 7.08 -15.73 -20.80
N LEU A 241 8.30 -15.48 -21.25
CA LEU A 241 8.88 -16.17 -22.42
C LEU A 241 8.97 -17.68 -22.19
N ALA A 242 9.39 -18.12 -21.00
CA ALA A 242 9.42 -19.54 -20.66
C ALA A 242 8.02 -20.16 -20.72
N SER A 243 7.00 -19.47 -20.20
CA SER A 243 5.60 -19.92 -20.24
C SER A 243 5.07 -20.03 -21.67
N ALA A 244 5.35 -19.02 -22.52
CA ALA A 244 4.93 -19.01 -23.92
C ALA A 244 5.58 -20.14 -24.73
N ILE A 245 6.89 -20.37 -24.56
CA ILE A 245 7.61 -21.46 -25.23
C ILE A 245 7.04 -22.83 -24.81
N MET A 246 6.72 -23.03 -23.53
CA MET A 246 6.11 -24.28 -23.07
C MET A 246 4.71 -24.52 -23.64
N GLN A 247 3.96 -23.46 -23.97
CA GLN A 247 2.66 -23.58 -24.63
C GLN A 247 2.80 -23.95 -26.11
N GLU A 248 3.77 -23.36 -26.82
CA GLU A 248 4.06 -23.68 -28.23
C GLU A 248 4.58 -25.12 -28.41
N VAL A 249 5.42 -25.63 -27.51
CA VAL A 249 5.95 -27.01 -27.57
C VAL A 249 4.86 -28.07 -27.28
N LYS A 250 3.76 -27.68 -26.62
CA LYS A 250 2.63 -28.57 -26.31
C LYS A 250 1.53 -28.57 -27.38
N SER A 251 1.57 -27.68 -28.38
CA SER A 251 0.61 -27.63 -29.49
C SER A 251 1.10 -28.41 -30.70
#